data_AF-A0A7H4MC55-F1
#
_entry.id   AF-A0A7H4MC55-F1
#
_cell.length_a   1.000
_cell.length_b   1.000
_cell.length_c   1.000
_cell.angle_alpha   90.00
_cell.angle_beta   90.00
_cell.angle_gamma   90.00
#
_symmetry.space_group_name_H-M   'P 1'
#
loop_
_entity.id
_entity.type
_entity.pdbx_description
1 polymer ?
#
loop_
_entity_poly.entity_id
_entity_poly.type
_entity_poly.pdbx_seq_one_letter_code
_entity_poly.pdbx_strand_id
1 'polypeptide(L)'
;MLREGKTVSALPKEYKGTSFAAGLALSNDGKQLYVANRLHNSIAHFTVQADGRLSHQEDIWTRGITPRTLTLDNQGSGCTS
;
A
#
# COMPACT_ATOMS: atom_id res chain seq x y z
N MET A 1 -13.41 -4.33 -20.86
CA MET A 1 -14.21 -4.41 -19.62
C MET A 1 -13.30 -4.89 -18.51
N LEU A 2 -13.14 -4.11 -17.44
CA LEU A 2 -12.36 -4.51 -16.26
C LEU A 2 -13.21 -5.47 -15.41
N ARG A 3 -12.60 -6.53 -14.89
CA ARG A 3 -13.23 -7.44 -13.92
C ARG A 3 -12.42 -7.44 -12.64
N GLU A 4 -13.10 -7.39 -11.50
CA GLU A 4 -12.46 -7.49 -10.19
C GLU A 4 -11.84 -8.89 -10.02
N GLY A 5 -10.61 -8.93 -9.52
CA GLY A 5 -9.91 -10.17 -9.17
C GLY A 5 -10.16 -10.55 -7.72
N LYS A 6 -9.09 -10.57 -6.92
CA LYS A 6 -9.15 -10.90 -5.49
C LYS A 6 -8.93 -9.65 -4.63
N THR A 7 -9.78 -9.45 -3.65
CA THR A 7 -9.67 -8.35 -2.69
C THR A 7 -8.81 -8.74 -1.49
N VAL A 8 -7.88 -7.87 -1.11
CA VAL A 8 -6.93 -8.05 0.01
C VAL A 8 -6.96 -6.80 0.88
N SER A 9 -6.95 -6.98 2.22
CA SER A 9 -6.92 -5.86 3.16
C SER A 9 -5.55 -5.19 3.15
N ALA A 10 -5.54 -3.86 3.06
CA ALA A 10 -4.37 -3.01 3.28
C ALA A 10 -4.14 -2.65 4.75
N LEU A 11 -4.87 -3.27 5.67
CA LEU A 11 -4.74 -3.06 7.10
C LEU A 11 -4.30 -4.35 7.78
N PRO A 12 -3.59 -4.26 8.92
CA PRO A 12 -3.31 -5.41 9.76
C PRO A 12 -4.58 -6.19 10.07
N LYS A 13 -4.45 -7.52 10.15
CA LYS A 13 -5.57 -8.46 10.30
C LYS A 13 -6.48 -8.16 11.52
N GLU A 14 -5.93 -7.49 12.52
CA GLU A 14 -6.61 -7.19 13.80
C GLU A 14 -7.19 -5.77 13.86
N TYR A 15 -6.97 -4.94 12.83
CA TYR A 15 -7.45 -3.57 12.81
C TYR A 15 -8.97 -3.53 12.56
N LYS A 16 -9.72 -3.00 13.54
CA LYS A 16 -11.19 -2.83 13.47
C LYS A 16 -11.63 -1.37 13.36
N GLY A 17 -10.71 -0.47 13.01
CA GLY A 17 -11.00 0.95 12.82
C GLY A 17 -11.49 1.26 11.42
N THR A 18 -11.94 2.50 11.21
CA THR A 18 -12.22 3.02 9.87
C THR A 18 -10.89 3.23 9.14
N SER A 19 -10.79 2.81 7.88
CA SER A 19 -9.64 3.14 7.03
C SER A 19 -10.07 4.03 5.88
N PHE A 20 -9.31 5.10 5.67
CA PHE A 20 -9.32 5.86 4.43
C PHE A 20 -7.99 5.64 3.73
N ALA A 21 -8.00 4.81 2.68
CA ALA A 21 -6.87 4.73 1.77
C ALA A 21 -6.72 6.08 1.07
N ALA A 22 -5.50 6.60 1.04
CA ALA A 22 -5.20 7.98 0.63
C ALA A 22 -4.58 8.09 -0.75
N GLY A 23 -3.80 7.08 -1.10
CA GLY A 23 -2.94 7.03 -2.27
C GLY A 23 -2.34 5.64 -2.40
N LEU A 24 -2.03 5.29 -3.64
CA LEU A 24 -1.42 4.03 -4.04
C LEU A 24 -0.25 4.36 -4.96
N ALA A 25 0.87 3.68 -4.80
CA ALA A 25 2.03 3.79 -5.67
C ALA A 25 2.48 2.39 -6.12
N LEU A 26 2.73 2.23 -7.41
CA LEU A 26 3.25 1.00 -8.00
C LEU A 26 4.67 1.26 -8.47
N SER A 27 5.60 0.35 -8.17
CA SER A 27 6.97 0.43 -8.68
C SER A 27 7.00 0.39 -10.20
N ASN A 28 8.06 0.95 -10.79
CA ASN A 28 8.19 1.06 -12.25
C ASN A 28 8.24 -0.31 -12.95
N ASP A 29 8.68 -1.35 -12.25
CA ASP A 29 8.68 -2.74 -12.73
C ASP A 29 7.36 -3.49 -12.47
N GLY A 30 6.38 -2.83 -11.83
CA GLY A 30 5.06 -3.38 -11.52
C GLY A 30 5.03 -4.42 -10.41
N LYS A 31 6.14 -4.66 -9.71
CA LYS A 31 6.26 -5.75 -8.73
C LYS A 31 5.93 -5.36 -7.30
N GLN A 32 5.97 -4.07 -6.97
CA GLN A 32 5.80 -3.59 -5.60
C GLN A 32 4.67 -2.57 -5.56
N LEU A 33 3.68 -2.79 -4.70
CA LEU A 33 2.55 -1.91 -4.47
C LEU A 33 2.58 -1.38 -3.03
N TYR A 34 2.44 -0.06 -2.90
CA TYR A 34 2.39 0.64 -1.62
C TYR A 34 1.05 1.34 -1.48
N VAL A 35 0.40 1.18 -0.32
CA VAL A 35 -0.92 1.74 -0.03
C VAL A 35 -0.85 2.56 1.25
N ALA A 36 -1.12 3.87 1.15
CA ALA A 36 -1.19 4.75 2.32
C ALA A 36 -2.54 4.64 3.03
N ASN A 37 -2.51 4.30 4.31
CA ASN A 37 -3.67 4.26 5.19
C ASN A 37 -3.72 5.50 6.09
N ARG A 38 -4.62 6.47 5.80
CA ARG A 38 -4.72 7.74 6.55
C ARG A 38 -4.96 7.57 8.04
N LEU A 39 -5.86 6.67 8.42
CA LEU A 39 -6.32 6.53 9.81
C LEU A 39 -5.55 5.48 10.60
N HIS A 40 -4.75 4.67 9.91
CA HIS A 40 -3.82 3.75 10.55
C HIS A 40 -2.40 4.34 10.63
N ASN A 41 -2.15 5.50 10.01
CA ASN A 41 -0.83 6.15 9.92
C ASN A 41 0.26 5.17 9.46
N SER A 42 -0.07 4.30 8.50
CA SER A 42 0.85 3.31 7.95
C SER A 42 0.82 3.28 6.42
N ILE A 43 1.88 2.73 5.84
CA ILE A 43 1.96 2.30 4.46
C ILE A 43 1.98 0.78 4.45
N ALA A 44 0.96 0.17 3.86
CA ALA A 44 0.99 -1.27 3.61
C ALA A 44 1.80 -1.55 2.35
N HIS A 45 2.74 -2.49 2.44
CA HIS A 45 3.60 -2.92 1.34
C HIS A 45 3.18 -4.31 0.85
N PHE A 46 3.02 -4.43 -0.46
CA PHE A 46 2.66 -5.66 -1.14
C PHE A 46 3.66 -5.97 -2.26
N THR A 47 3.94 -7.26 -2.43
CA THR A 47 4.50 -7.78 -3.68
C THR A 47 3.35 -8.21 -4.60
N VAL A 48 3.44 -7.81 -5.86
CA VAL A 48 2.55 -8.21 -6.96
C VAL A 48 3.12 -9.46 -7.61
N GLN A 49 2.39 -10.56 -7.53
CA GLN A 49 2.74 -11.83 -8.16
C GLN A 49 2.49 -11.78 -9.67
N ALA A 50 3.11 -12.69 -10.41
CA ALA A 50 2.98 -12.76 -11.87
C ALA A 50 1.53 -12.98 -12.35
N ASP A 51 0.66 -13.54 -11.51
CA ASP A 51 -0.77 -13.74 -11.76
C ASP A 51 -1.64 -12.55 -11.29
N GLY A 52 -1.02 -11.45 -10.86
CA GLY A 52 -1.69 -10.25 -10.37
C GLY A 52 -2.15 -10.33 -8.90
N ARG A 53 -1.86 -11.42 -8.18
CA ARG A 53 -2.20 -11.51 -6.75
C ARG A 53 -1.27 -10.63 -5.91
N LEU A 54 -1.82 -10.04 -4.86
CA LEU A 54 -1.07 -9.26 -3.87
C LEU A 54 -0.68 -10.14 -2.69
N SER A 55 0.58 -10.06 -2.29
CA SER A 55 1.11 -10.66 -1.06
C SER A 55 1.57 -9.57 -0.12
N HIS A 56 0.87 -9.40 1.01
CA HIS A 56 1.27 -8.46 2.07
C HIS A 56 2.65 -8.84 2.60
N GLN A 57 3.53 -7.85 2.73
CA GLN A 57 4.89 -8.00 3.25
C GLN A 57 4.96 -7.40 4.65
N GLU A 58 4.63 -6.10 4.77
CA GLU A 58 4.72 -5.37 6.03
C GLU A 58 3.84 -4.11 6.04
N ASP A 59 3.67 -3.56 7.25
CA ASP A 59 3.06 -2.25 7.49
C ASP A 59 4.12 -1.29 8.04
N ILE A 60 4.48 -0.29 7.24
CA ILE A 60 5.51 0.69 7.58
C ILE A 60 4.83 1.89 8.26
N TRP A 61 5.21 2.22 9.49
CA TRP A 61 4.69 3.39 10.18
C TRP A 61 5.18 4.68 9.52
N THR A 62 4.26 5.61 9.19
CA THR A 62 4.60 6.79 8.38
C THR A 62 5.32 7.89 9.15
N ARG A 63 5.54 7.70 10.47
CA ARG A 63 6.16 8.69 11.38
C ARG A 63 5.49 10.08 11.34
N GLY A 64 4.25 10.15 10.86
CA GLY A 64 3.45 11.36 10.70
C GLY A 64 1.95 11.06 10.87
N ILE A 65 1.12 12.10 10.83
CA ILE A 65 -0.33 12.00 11.00
C ILE A 65 -1.02 12.16 9.64
N THR A 66 -1.86 11.20 9.24
CA THR A 66 -2.69 11.24 8.02
C THR A 66 -1.94 11.45 6.69
N PRO A 67 -1.14 10.46 6.22
CA PRO A 67 -0.48 10.53 4.90
C PRO A 67 -1.48 10.84 3.78
N ARG A 68 -1.28 11.91 3.01
CA ARG A 68 -2.14 12.24 1.85
C ARG A 68 -1.52 11.86 0.52
N THR A 69 -0.21 11.79 0.45
CA THR A 69 0.57 11.56 -0.78
C THR A 69 1.69 10.56 -0.49
N LEU A 70 2.01 9.73 -1.47
CA LEU A 70 3.20 8.88 -1.45
C LEU A 70 4.02 9.23 -2.68
N THR A 71 5.32 9.45 -2.48
CA THR A 71 6.27 9.56 -3.59
C THR A 71 7.28 8.44 -3.46
N LEU A 72 7.47 7.69 -4.54
CA LEU A 72 8.54 6.70 -4.62
C LEU A 72 9.85 7.41 -4.94
N ASP A 73 10.94 6.97 -4.33
CA ASP A 73 12.27 7.38 -4.77
C ASP A 73 12.55 6.91 -6.21
N ASN A 74 13.58 7.47 -6.85
CA ASN A 74 13.97 7.11 -8.22
C ASN A 74 14.33 5.61 -8.38
N GLN A 75 14.52 4.88 -7.28
CA GLN A 75 14.81 3.45 -7.27
C GLN A 75 13.54 2.60 -7.07
N GLY A 76 12.37 3.20 -6.85
CA GLY A 76 11.12 2.51 -6.57
C GLY A 76 11.14 1.66 -5.31
N SER A 77 12.10 1.89 -4.41
CA SER A 77 12.42 1.02 -3.27
C SER A 77 11.98 1.62 -1.94
N GLY A 78 11.86 2.95 -1.87
CA GLY A 78 11.43 3.68 -0.67
C GLY A 78 10.25 4.61 -0.94
N CYS A 79 9.28 4.62 -0.01
CA CYS A 79 8.20 5.61 0.03
C CYS A 79 8.47 6.64 1.12
N THR A 80 8.41 7.93 0.78
CA THR A 80 8.27 9.00 1.77
C THR A 80 6.82 9.52 1.78
N SER A 81 6.31 9.80 2.99
CA SER A 81 5.01 10.44 3.21
C SER A 81 5.14 11.95 3.28
#